data_AF-A0A158HWU4-F1
#
_entry.id   AF-A0A158HWU4-F1
#
_cell.length_a   1.000
_cell.length_b   1.000
_cell.length_c   1.000
_cell.angle_alpha   90.00
_cell.angle_beta   90.00
_cell.angle_gamma   90.00
#
_symmetry.space_group_name_H-M   'P 1'
#
loop_
_entity.id
_entity.type
_entity.pdbx_description
1 polymer ?
#
loop_
_entity_poly.entity_id
_entity_poly.type
_entity_poly.pdbx_seq_one_letter_code
_entity_poly.pdbx_strand_id
1 'polypeptide(L)'
;MTLYDTVTLTVKIGTNAQVFENIQASGDAPGSKLLGCWYSDIGALGKVMVLRGFESEAALIKERQRLLLEGNPFGCGEFITDVEVSSYALFPFLPPIEPAVHGGIYEMRVYGTKLASLQHTIDAWKNAVPERTKRSPLIGAMYALDGTVPRFLNIWPYPSVDERSRIRAEAVKDGIWPPKGGPAHLTTMEATIYVPAPFSPLR
;
A
#
# COMPACT_ATOMS: atom_id res chain seq x y z
N MET A 1 -6.89 3.54 -13.33
CA MET A 1 -5.42 3.31 -13.23
C MET A 1 -5.20 1.88 -12.77
N THR A 2 -4.21 1.17 -13.31
CA THR A 2 -3.88 -0.23 -12.90
C THR A 2 -2.43 -0.37 -12.43
N LEU A 3 -1.61 0.67 -12.65
CA LEU A 3 -0.23 0.77 -12.24
C LEU A 3 -0.10 1.74 -11.10
N TYR A 4 0.67 1.35 -10.10
CA TYR A 4 0.82 2.08 -8.85
C TYR A 4 2.28 2.08 -8.43
N ASP A 5 2.68 3.07 -7.65
CA ASP A 5 3.88 2.96 -6.85
C ASP A 5 3.62 3.29 -5.38
N THR A 6 4.45 2.70 -4.53
CA THR A 6 4.60 3.15 -3.15
C THR A 6 5.98 3.77 -3.01
N VAL A 7 6.04 5.00 -2.50
CA VAL A 7 7.27 5.65 -2.06
C VAL A 7 7.23 5.72 -0.54
N THR A 8 8.12 5.01 0.13
CA THR A 8 8.24 5.03 1.59
C THR A 8 9.48 5.81 1.98
N LEU A 9 9.27 6.90 2.71
CA LEU A 9 10.32 7.76 3.25
C LEU A 9 10.62 7.37 4.68
N THR A 10 11.90 7.22 5.03
CA THR A 10 12.34 7.16 6.42
C THR A 10 12.65 8.58 6.89
N VAL A 11 11.86 9.08 7.82
CA VAL A 11 11.83 10.49 8.23
C VAL A 11 12.76 10.72 9.42
N LYS A 12 13.50 11.83 9.42
CA LYS A 12 14.30 12.27 10.56
C LYS A 12 13.39 12.56 11.75
N ILE A 13 13.89 12.33 12.96
CA ILE A 13 13.11 12.57 14.17
C ILE A 13 12.72 14.06 14.22
N GLY A 14 11.41 14.32 14.38
CA GLY A 14 10.86 15.67 14.52
C GLY A 14 10.51 16.39 13.21
N THR A 15 10.69 15.78 12.03
CA THR A 15 10.46 16.46 10.73
C THR A 15 9.19 16.01 9.99
N ASN A 16 8.30 15.24 10.64
CA ASN A 16 7.07 14.74 10.02
C ASN A 16 6.18 15.86 9.44
N ALA A 17 6.07 17.00 10.13
CA ALA A 17 5.27 18.13 9.67
C ALA A 17 5.77 18.67 8.32
N GLN A 18 7.08 18.89 8.18
CA GLN A 18 7.68 19.38 6.92
C GLN A 18 7.53 18.35 5.80
N VAL A 19 7.72 17.06 6.10
CA VAL A 19 7.49 15.98 5.13
C VAL A 19 6.05 15.96 4.63
N PHE A 20 5.09 16.13 5.53
CA PHE A 20 3.67 16.20 5.19
C PHE A 20 3.31 17.42 4.35
N GLU A 21 3.78 18.61 4.73
CA GLU A 21 3.58 19.84 3.95
C GLU A 21 4.12 19.69 2.53
N ASN A 22 5.33 19.14 2.40
CA ASN A 22 5.99 18.92 1.12
C ASN A 22 5.25 17.90 0.23
N ILE A 23 4.82 16.77 0.80
CA ILE A 23 4.03 15.78 0.06
C ILE A 23 2.66 16.35 -0.31
N GLN A 24 2.01 17.13 0.56
CA GLN A 24 0.73 17.76 0.24
C GLN A 24 0.86 18.74 -0.94
N ALA A 25 1.97 19.48 -1.02
CA ALA A 25 2.20 20.46 -2.07
C ALA A 25 2.63 19.83 -3.41
N SER A 26 3.24 18.64 -3.40
CA SER A 26 3.90 18.05 -4.58
C SER A 26 3.48 16.62 -4.92
N GLY A 27 2.53 16.05 -4.17
CA GLY A 27 2.12 14.65 -4.30
C GLY A 27 1.42 14.35 -5.63
N ASP A 28 0.72 15.33 -6.20
CA ASP A 28 0.20 15.26 -7.55
C ASP A 28 1.25 15.77 -8.55
N ALA A 29 1.53 14.96 -9.58
CA ALA A 29 2.49 15.27 -10.63
C ALA A 29 1.97 14.77 -11.98
N PRO A 30 2.31 15.42 -13.12
CA PRO A 30 1.80 15.03 -14.43
C PRO A 30 1.97 13.54 -14.73
N GLY A 31 0.87 12.86 -15.08
CA GLY A 31 0.84 11.41 -15.35
C GLY A 31 0.73 10.50 -14.12
N SER A 32 0.65 11.10 -12.92
CA SER A 32 0.41 10.41 -11.65
C SER A 32 -0.65 11.12 -10.81
N LYS A 33 -1.29 10.39 -9.91
CA LYS A 33 -2.28 10.91 -8.97
C LYS A 33 -1.95 10.44 -7.57
N LEU A 34 -1.91 11.35 -6.59
CA LEU A 34 -1.81 11.00 -5.19
C LEU A 34 -3.08 10.25 -4.76
N LEU A 35 -2.92 9.07 -4.19
CA LEU A 35 -4.04 8.25 -3.70
C LEU A 35 -4.02 8.12 -2.19
N GLY A 36 -2.85 8.13 -1.56
CA GLY A 36 -2.77 8.12 -0.10
C GLY A 36 -1.40 8.50 0.43
N CYS A 37 -1.41 9.03 1.65
CA CYS A 37 -0.23 9.34 2.44
C CYS A 37 -0.49 8.93 3.88
N TRP A 38 0.36 8.08 4.43
CA TRP A 38 0.21 7.59 5.81
C TRP A 38 1.54 7.56 6.53
N TYR A 39 1.51 7.59 7.86
CA TYR A 39 2.68 7.37 8.71
C TYR A 39 2.53 6.11 9.56
N SER A 40 3.64 5.42 9.82
CA SER A 40 3.61 4.19 10.60
C SER A 40 3.38 4.44 12.08
N ASP A 41 2.48 3.65 12.67
CA ASP A 41 2.14 3.69 14.09
C ASP A 41 2.53 2.39 14.80
N ILE A 42 2.26 1.23 14.17
CA ILE A 42 2.70 -0.09 14.65
C ILE A 42 3.52 -0.78 13.58
N GLY A 43 4.77 -1.12 13.90
CA GLY A 43 5.77 -1.70 12.99
C GLY A 43 7.06 -0.88 13.02
N ALA A 44 7.75 -0.77 11.89
CA ALA A 44 8.89 0.13 11.77
C ALA A 44 8.43 1.60 11.82
N LEU A 45 8.81 2.32 12.87
CA LEU A 45 8.43 3.72 13.11
C LEU A 45 9.20 4.70 12.21
N GLY A 46 8.70 5.93 12.11
CA GLY A 46 9.34 6.99 11.32
C GLY A 46 9.24 6.77 9.81
N LYS A 47 8.27 5.96 9.35
CA LYS A 47 8.02 5.71 7.94
C LYS A 47 6.81 6.52 7.48
N VAL A 48 6.95 7.24 6.37
CA VAL A 48 5.84 7.88 5.66
C VAL A 48 5.69 7.20 4.30
N MET A 49 4.56 6.54 4.08
CA MET A 49 4.25 5.84 2.83
C MET A 49 3.30 6.67 1.99
N VAL A 50 3.69 6.91 0.74
CA VAL A 50 2.89 7.57 -0.30
C VAL A 50 2.48 6.54 -1.33
N LEU A 51 1.19 6.45 -1.65
CA LEU A 51 0.63 5.66 -2.75
C LEU A 51 0.22 6.57 -3.89
N ARG A 52 0.67 6.27 -5.10
CA ARG A 52 0.27 6.98 -6.32
C ARG A 52 -0.23 6.03 -7.39
N GLY A 53 -1.21 6.47 -8.17
CA GLY A 53 -1.66 5.79 -9.38
C GLY A 53 -1.05 6.45 -10.62
N PHE A 54 -0.78 5.67 -11.66
CA PHE A 54 -0.18 6.14 -12.92
C PHE A 54 -1.08 5.87 -14.11
N GLU A 55 -1.06 6.79 -15.08
CA GLU A 55 -1.85 6.71 -16.31
C GLU A 55 -1.25 5.74 -17.34
N SER A 56 0.07 5.52 -17.29
CA SER A 56 0.79 4.64 -18.21
C SER A 56 2.11 4.13 -17.62
N GLU A 57 2.65 3.06 -18.21
CA GLU A 57 4.00 2.56 -17.90
C GLU A 57 5.08 3.62 -18.18
N ALA A 58 4.93 4.38 -19.27
CA ALA A 58 5.85 5.46 -19.61
C ALA A 58 5.89 6.56 -18.54
N ALA A 59 4.73 6.93 -17.98
CA ALA A 59 4.66 7.90 -16.89
C ALA A 59 5.33 7.37 -15.62
N LEU A 60 5.06 6.11 -15.26
CA LEU A 60 5.68 5.44 -14.11
C LEU A 60 7.22 5.39 -14.22
N ILE A 61 7.74 4.96 -15.38
CA ILE A 61 9.19 4.85 -15.61
C ILE A 61 9.85 6.23 -15.62
N LYS A 62 9.23 7.22 -16.28
CA LYS A 62 9.73 8.60 -16.30
C LYS A 62 9.84 9.18 -14.89
N GLU A 63 8.81 8.97 -14.06
CA GLU A 63 8.80 9.45 -12.68
C GLU A 63 9.84 8.72 -11.81
N ARG A 64 10.02 7.41 -12.01
CA ARG A 64 11.09 6.65 -11.32
C ARG A 64 12.47 7.21 -11.67
N GLN A 65 12.74 7.52 -12.93
CA GLN A 65 14.00 8.14 -13.36
C GLN A 65 14.19 9.51 -12.72
N ARG A 66 13.16 10.36 -12.74
CA ARG A 66 13.20 11.69 -12.13
C ARG A 66 13.55 11.61 -10.64
N LEU A 67 12.84 10.77 -9.88
CA LEU A 67 13.06 10.59 -8.45
C LEU A 67 14.51 10.16 -8.15
N LEU A 68 15.05 9.20 -8.90
CA LEU A 68 16.42 8.70 -8.72
C LEU A 68 17.50 9.73 -9.09
N LEU A 69 17.27 10.55 -10.12
CA LEU A 69 18.23 11.55 -10.57
C LEU A 69 18.24 12.81 -9.69
N GLU A 70 17.07 13.25 -9.23
CA GLU A 70 16.95 14.43 -8.38
C GLU A 70 17.34 14.17 -6.93
N GLY A 71 17.11 12.94 -6.42
CA GLY A 71 17.43 12.58 -5.03
C GLY A 71 16.60 13.34 -3.98
N ASN A 72 15.51 13.99 -4.40
CA ASN A 72 14.69 14.85 -3.54
C ASN A 72 13.20 14.51 -3.68
N PRO A 73 12.76 13.30 -3.31
CA PRO A 73 11.38 12.88 -3.49
C PRO A 73 10.43 13.82 -2.74
N PHE A 74 9.47 14.39 -3.47
CA PHE A 74 8.49 15.35 -2.96
C PHE A 74 9.09 16.62 -2.33
N GLY A 75 10.37 16.93 -2.54
CA GLY A 75 11.04 18.02 -1.83
C GLY A 75 11.50 17.67 -0.42
N CYS A 76 11.50 16.39 -0.02
CA CYS A 76 11.77 15.96 1.35
C CYS A 76 13.23 15.62 1.68
N GLY A 77 14.18 15.84 0.76
CA GLY A 77 15.57 15.36 0.84
C GLY A 77 16.30 15.73 2.14
N GLU A 78 16.11 16.94 2.65
CA GLU A 78 16.73 17.37 3.91
C GLU A 78 16.09 16.75 5.16
N PHE A 79 14.89 16.19 5.05
CA PHE A 79 14.07 15.69 6.16
C PHE A 79 14.04 14.17 6.27
N ILE A 80 14.69 13.46 5.35
CA ILE A 80 14.68 12.00 5.25
C ILE A 80 16.09 11.43 5.34
N THR A 81 16.18 10.15 5.72
CA THR A 81 17.44 9.41 5.76
C THR A 81 17.50 8.28 4.75
N ASP A 82 16.35 7.82 4.27
CA ASP A 82 16.25 6.68 3.35
C ASP A 82 14.95 6.72 2.55
N VAL A 83 14.96 6.10 1.38
CA VAL A 83 13.83 6.07 0.44
C VAL A 83 13.72 4.67 -0.16
N GLU A 84 12.58 4.03 0.07
CA GLU A 84 12.21 2.76 -0.55
C GLU A 84 11.13 3.02 -1.59
N VAL A 85 11.29 2.46 -2.78
CA VAL A 85 10.27 2.60 -3.83
C VAL A 85 9.96 1.25 -4.47
N SER A 86 8.68 1.04 -4.75
CA SER A 86 8.20 -0.19 -5.39
C SER A 86 7.10 0.12 -6.38
N SER A 87 7.16 -0.52 -7.53
CA SER A 87 6.15 -0.46 -8.59
C SER A 87 5.24 -1.68 -8.51
N TYR A 88 3.95 -1.48 -8.74
CA TYR A 88 2.96 -2.54 -8.63
C TYR A 88 1.95 -2.51 -9.79
N ALA A 89 1.45 -3.70 -10.09
CA ALA A 89 0.23 -3.87 -10.88
C ALA A 89 -0.88 -4.44 -10.00
N LEU A 90 -2.08 -3.89 -10.15
CA LEU A 90 -3.27 -4.32 -9.41
C LEU A 90 -3.66 -5.76 -9.76
N PHE A 91 -4.20 -6.50 -8.80
CA PHE A 91 -4.83 -7.78 -9.08
C PHE A 91 -5.94 -7.58 -10.12
N PRO A 92 -5.95 -8.33 -11.24
CA PRO A 92 -6.77 -7.99 -12.42
C PRO A 92 -8.29 -7.94 -12.20
N PHE A 93 -8.80 -8.54 -11.12
CA PHE A 93 -10.23 -8.58 -10.82
C PHE A 93 -10.70 -7.42 -9.91
N LEU A 94 -9.78 -6.63 -9.35
CA LEU A 94 -10.12 -5.52 -8.47
C LEU A 94 -10.39 -4.24 -9.29
N PRO A 95 -11.31 -3.37 -8.85
CA PRO A 95 -11.48 -2.06 -9.46
C PRO A 95 -10.25 -1.17 -9.18
N PRO A 96 -10.01 -0.14 -10.02
CA PRO A 96 -9.01 0.88 -9.73
C PRO A 96 -9.16 1.46 -8.32
N ILE A 97 -8.02 1.78 -7.69
CA ILE A 97 -8.00 2.42 -6.38
C ILE A 97 -8.43 3.88 -6.54
N GLU A 98 -9.49 4.26 -5.83
CA GLU A 98 -9.99 5.63 -5.80
C GLU A 98 -9.89 6.22 -4.38
N PRO A 99 -9.76 7.56 -4.26
CA PRO A 99 -9.86 8.25 -2.98
C PRO A 99 -11.16 7.89 -2.24
N ALA A 100 -11.05 7.66 -0.94
CA ALA A 100 -12.18 7.30 -0.10
C ALA A 100 -11.89 7.64 1.36
N VAL A 101 -12.96 7.97 2.10
CA VAL A 101 -12.87 8.20 3.54
C VAL A 101 -13.35 6.95 4.29
N HIS A 102 -12.44 6.29 4.98
CA HIS A 102 -12.69 5.12 5.84
C HIS A 102 -12.46 5.42 7.32
N GLY A 103 -11.63 6.40 7.66
CA GLY A 103 -11.27 6.76 9.04
C GLY A 103 -10.40 5.71 9.75
N GLY A 104 -9.70 6.15 10.80
CA GLY A 104 -9.02 5.27 11.75
C GLY A 104 -7.59 4.89 11.36
N ILE A 105 -7.42 3.66 10.89
CA ILE A 105 -6.12 3.05 10.61
C ILE A 105 -6.14 2.24 9.32
N TYR A 106 -4.96 2.03 8.74
CA TYR A 106 -4.74 1.21 7.56
C TYR A 106 -3.73 0.13 7.86
N GLU A 107 -4.10 -1.14 7.64
CA GLU A 107 -3.19 -2.27 7.70
C GLU A 107 -2.63 -2.54 6.30
N MET A 108 -1.33 -2.30 6.12
CA MET A 108 -0.58 -2.62 4.91
C MET A 108 0.11 -3.95 5.15
N ARG A 109 -0.11 -4.92 4.26
CA ARG A 109 0.52 -6.25 4.37
C ARG A 109 1.30 -6.56 3.11
N VAL A 110 2.59 -6.88 3.26
CA VAL A 110 3.49 -7.24 2.17
C VAL A 110 3.85 -8.72 2.29
N TYR A 111 3.38 -9.53 1.35
CA TYR A 111 3.52 -10.98 1.39
C TYR A 111 4.36 -11.48 0.23
N GLY A 112 5.43 -12.21 0.55
CA GLY A 112 6.16 -13.00 -0.43
C GLY A 112 5.35 -14.22 -0.86
N THR A 113 5.46 -14.59 -2.13
CA THR A 113 4.86 -15.83 -2.66
C THR A 113 5.94 -16.81 -3.08
N LYS A 114 5.60 -18.09 -3.14
CA LYS A 114 6.44 -19.09 -3.81
C LYS A 114 6.58 -18.73 -5.30
N LEU A 115 7.70 -19.12 -5.90
CA LEU A 115 7.87 -19.01 -7.35
C LEU A 115 6.75 -19.75 -8.08
N ALA A 116 6.35 -19.23 -9.25
CA ALA A 116 5.22 -19.73 -10.05
C ALA A 116 3.86 -19.82 -9.32
N SER A 117 3.69 -19.19 -8.15
CA SER A 117 2.45 -19.26 -7.34
C SER A 117 1.65 -17.96 -7.29
N LEU A 118 2.10 -16.89 -7.96
CA LEU A 118 1.39 -15.61 -7.94
C LEU A 118 -0.02 -15.74 -8.54
N GLN A 119 -0.18 -16.41 -9.69
CA GLN A 119 -1.49 -16.61 -10.30
C GLN A 119 -2.44 -17.40 -9.38
N HIS A 120 -1.96 -18.47 -8.74
CA HIS A 120 -2.73 -19.22 -7.75
C HIS A 120 -3.18 -18.34 -6.58
N THR A 121 -2.32 -17.40 -6.14
CA THR A 121 -2.67 -16.42 -5.11
C THR A 121 -3.77 -15.48 -5.60
N ILE A 122 -3.66 -14.95 -6.82
CA ILE A 122 -4.67 -14.07 -7.43
C ILE A 122 -6.02 -14.79 -7.52
N ASP A 123 -6.04 -16.04 -7.98
CA ASP A 123 -7.27 -16.82 -8.13
C ASP A 123 -7.92 -17.14 -6.78
N ALA A 124 -7.12 -17.50 -5.77
CA ALA A 124 -7.60 -17.71 -4.42
C ALA A 124 -8.21 -16.42 -3.83
N TRP A 125 -7.56 -15.27 -4.02
CA TRP A 125 -8.07 -13.97 -3.61
C TRP A 125 -9.36 -13.59 -4.35
N LYS A 126 -9.42 -13.80 -5.67
CA LYS A 126 -10.62 -13.51 -6.49
C LYS A 126 -11.88 -14.18 -5.93
N ASN A 127 -11.74 -15.40 -5.42
CA ASN A 127 -12.85 -16.15 -4.83
C ASN A 127 -13.21 -15.68 -3.40
N ALA A 128 -12.23 -15.28 -2.59
CA ALA A 128 -12.44 -14.95 -1.18
C ALA A 128 -12.81 -13.48 -0.91
N VAL A 129 -12.32 -12.55 -1.74
CA VAL A 129 -12.53 -11.11 -1.57
C VAL A 129 -14.01 -10.72 -1.49
N PRO A 130 -14.94 -11.21 -2.35
CA PRO A 130 -16.34 -10.79 -2.31
C PRO A 130 -17.05 -10.99 -0.97
N GLU A 131 -16.78 -12.09 -0.26
CA GLU A 131 -17.33 -12.31 1.08
C GLU A 131 -16.56 -11.54 2.15
N ARG A 132 -15.23 -11.45 2.02
CA ARG A 132 -14.40 -10.71 2.98
C ARG A 132 -14.74 -9.23 3.02
N THR A 133 -15.02 -8.61 1.86
CA THR A 133 -15.29 -7.17 1.78
C THR A 133 -16.63 -6.75 2.36
N LYS A 134 -17.53 -7.72 2.65
CA LYS A 134 -18.74 -7.47 3.46
C LYS A 134 -18.44 -7.18 4.93
N ARG A 135 -17.25 -7.56 5.41
CA ARG A 135 -16.82 -7.37 6.82
C ARG A 135 -15.91 -6.16 7.00
N SER A 136 -15.02 -5.90 6.05
CA SER A 136 -14.09 -4.77 6.04
C SER A 136 -13.73 -4.38 4.61
N PRO A 137 -13.64 -3.09 4.25
CA PRO A 137 -13.24 -2.70 2.89
C PRO A 137 -11.85 -3.23 2.50
N LEU A 138 -11.59 -3.34 1.20
CA LEU A 138 -10.27 -3.61 0.64
C LEU A 138 -9.94 -2.45 -0.30
N ILE A 139 -8.89 -1.68 -0.01
CA ILE A 139 -8.46 -0.61 -0.91
C ILE A 139 -7.86 -1.22 -2.19
N GLY A 140 -7.00 -2.21 -2.03
CA GLY A 140 -6.38 -2.89 -3.16
C GLY A 140 -5.49 -4.05 -2.73
N ALA A 141 -5.24 -4.95 -3.68
CA ALA A 141 -4.19 -5.95 -3.62
C ALA A 141 -3.43 -5.92 -4.95
N MET A 142 -2.11 -5.75 -4.89
CA MET A 142 -1.28 -5.44 -6.04
C MET A 142 0.07 -6.15 -5.94
N TYR A 143 0.53 -6.78 -7.02
CA TYR A 143 1.79 -7.52 -7.04
C TYR A 143 2.95 -6.62 -7.49
N ALA A 144 4.10 -6.82 -6.87
CA ALA A 144 5.29 -6.03 -7.17
C ALA A 144 5.85 -6.40 -8.54
N LEU A 145 6.23 -5.39 -9.30
CA LEU A 145 6.91 -5.50 -10.60
C LEU A 145 8.44 -5.42 -10.45
N ASP A 146 8.92 -4.94 -9.31
CA ASP A 146 10.34 -4.68 -9.04
C ASP A 146 10.72 -4.94 -7.56
N GLY A 147 12.02 -4.79 -7.30
CA GLY A 147 12.64 -5.12 -6.02
C GLY A 147 12.64 -6.62 -5.75
N THR A 148 12.43 -7.02 -4.50
CA THR A 148 12.33 -8.44 -4.13
C THR A 148 11.00 -9.01 -4.63
N VAL A 149 11.05 -9.94 -5.59
CA VAL A 149 9.88 -10.58 -6.21
C VAL A 149 9.99 -12.11 -6.15
N PRO A 150 8.87 -12.86 -6.12
CA PRO A 150 7.48 -12.39 -6.18
C PRO A 150 6.90 -12.06 -4.80
N ARG A 151 6.19 -10.94 -4.74
CA ARG A 151 5.45 -10.47 -3.55
C ARG A 151 4.24 -9.63 -3.96
N PHE A 152 3.32 -9.40 -3.03
CA PHE A 152 2.21 -8.48 -3.24
C PHE A 152 1.90 -7.67 -1.97
N LEU A 153 1.42 -6.45 -2.16
CA LEU A 153 0.91 -5.56 -1.12
C LEU A 153 -0.62 -5.60 -1.13
N ASN A 154 -1.23 -5.72 0.04
CA ASN A 154 -2.66 -5.51 0.23
C ASN A 154 -2.92 -4.49 1.34
N ILE A 155 -3.95 -3.66 1.15
CA ILE A 155 -4.24 -2.48 1.98
C ILE A 155 -5.67 -2.56 2.51
N TRP A 156 -5.82 -2.62 3.83
CA TRP A 156 -7.11 -2.77 4.51
C TRP A 156 -7.34 -1.60 5.48
N PRO A 157 -8.39 -0.79 5.32
CA PRO A 157 -8.76 0.22 6.29
C PRO A 157 -9.62 -0.38 7.41
N TYR A 158 -9.47 0.15 8.62
CA TYR A 158 -10.31 -0.20 9.78
C TYR A 158 -10.54 1.03 10.66
N PRO A 159 -11.69 1.11 11.36
CA PRO A 159 -11.95 2.21 12.30
C PRO A 159 -10.93 2.30 13.44
N SER A 160 -10.42 1.15 13.90
CA SER A 160 -9.45 1.05 14.98
C SER A 160 -8.69 -0.28 14.94
N VAL A 161 -7.61 -0.39 15.73
CA VAL A 161 -6.86 -1.65 15.92
C VAL A 161 -7.74 -2.75 16.56
N ASP A 162 -8.68 -2.36 17.41
CA ASP A 162 -9.62 -3.29 18.05
C ASP A 162 -10.62 -3.86 17.03
N GLU A 163 -11.24 -3.00 16.21
CA GLU A 163 -12.13 -3.44 15.14
C GLU A 163 -11.39 -4.32 14.12
N ARG A 164 -10.15 -3.95 13.79
CA ARG A 164 -9.27 -4.78 12.97
C ARG A 164 -9.07 -6.16 13.57
N SER A 165 -8.85 -6.27 14.87
CA SER A 165 -8.66 -7.56 15.55
C SER A 165 -9.95 -8.38 15.61
N ARG A 166 -11.09 -7.75 15.95
CA ARG A 166 -12.41 -8.38 15.99
C ARG A 166 -12.82 -8.95 14.63
N ILE A 167 -12.80 -8.12 13.58
CA ILE A 167 -13.20 -8.52 12.22
C ILE A 167 -12.34 -9.67 11.70
N ARG A 168 -11.02 -9.63 11.96
CA ARG A 168 -10.12 -10.72 11.54
C ARG A 168 -10.43 -12.03 12.26
N ALA A 169 -10.69 -11.99 13.56
CA ALA A 169 -11.06 -13.18 14.33
C ALA A 169 -12.37 -13.79 13.81
N GLU A 170 -13.37 -12.95 13.53
CA GLU A 170 -14.65 -13.39 12.95
C GLU A 170 -14.48 -14.00 11.55
N ALA A 171 -13.72 -13.35 10.66
CA ALA A 171 -13.47 -13.86 9.31
C ALA A 171 -12.75 -15.22 9.32
N VAL A 172 -11.89 -15.47 10.31
CA VAL A 172 -11.24 -16.78 10.52
C VAL A 172 -12.23 -17.80 11.05
N LYS A 173 -12.99 -17.44 12.09
CA LYS A 173 -14.02 -18.31 12.69
C LYS A 173 -15.04 -18.77 11.65
N ASP A 174 -15.45 -17.87 10.76
CA ASP A 174 -16.44 -18.14 9.71
C ASP A 174 -15.84 -18.84 8.47
N GLY A 175 -14.53 -19.10 8.45
CA GLY A 175 -13.85 -19.73 7.31
C GLY A 175 -13.78 -18.86 6.05
N ILE A 176 -14.07 -17.56 6.15
CA ILE A 176 -14.01 -16.59 5.06
C ILE A 176 -12.56 -16.25 4.71
N TRP A 177 -11.69 -16.19 5.72
CA TRP A 177 -10.28 -15.83 5.57
C TRP A 177 -9.37 -16.68 6.46
N PRO A 178 -8.17 -17.10 6.01
CA PRO A 178 -7.52 -16.78 4.74
C PRO A 178 -8.18 -17.45 3.52
N PRO A 179 -7.87 -17.00 2.29
CA PRO A 179 -8.39 -17.63 1.07
C PRO A 179 -8.04 -19.11 1.06
N LYS A 180 -9.00 -19.97 0.71
CA LYS A 180 -8.78 -21.42 0.63
C LYS A 180 -7.59 -21.72 -0.30
N GLY A 181 -6.60 -22.45 0.22
CA GLY A 181 -5.35 -22.78 -0.49
C GLY A 181 -4.33 -21.63 -0.57
N GLY A 182 -4.74 -20.37 -0.38
CA GLY A 182 -3.87 -19.19 -0.46
C GLY A 182 -2.62 -19.26 0.43
N PRO A 183 -2.73 -19.56 1.74
CA PRO A 183 -1.58 -19.63 2.64
C PRO A 183 -0.47 -20.60 2.20
N ALA A 184 -0.82 -21.69 1.49
CA ALA A 184 0.17 -22.66 1.01
C ALA A 184 1.14 -22.08 -0.03
N HIS A 185 0.81 -20.91 -0.61
CA HIS A 185 1.60 -20.21 -1.60
C HIS A 185 2.44 -19.06 -1.03
N LEU A 186 2.33 -18.75 0.26
CA LEU A 186 3.05 -17.64 0.89
C LEU A 186 4.41 -18.09 1.44
N THR A 187 5.39 -17.18 1.47
CA THR A 187 6.74 -17.42 1.99
C THR A 187 7.10 -16.51 3.16
N THR A 188 6.77 -15.21 3.04
CA THR A 188 6.97 -14.21 4.09
C THR A 188 5.69 -13.41 4.28
N MET A 189 5.47 -12.94 5.51
CA MET A 189 4.29 -12.15 5.84
C MET A 189 4.65 -11.01 6.78
N GLU A 190 4.56 -9.78 6.29
CA GLU A 190 4.69 -8.57 7.10
C GLU A 190 3.37 -7.80 7.16
N ALA A 191 3.10 -7.16 8.30
CA ALA A 191 1.96 -6.28 8.48
C ALA A 191 2.35 -5.07 9.32
N THR A 192 1.99 -3.88 8.85
CA THR A 192 2.28 -2.60 9.50
C THR A 192 0.98 -1.82 9.59
N ILE A 193 0.72 -1.21 10.75
CA ILE A 193 -0.41 -0.30 10.95
C ILE A 193 0.05 1.13 10.69
N TYR A 194 -0.69 1.78 9.81
CA TYR A 194 -0.48 3.14 9.36
C TYR A 194 -1.68 4.00 9.75
N VAL A 195 -1.42 5.28 10.01
CA VAL A 195 -2.45 6.30 10.25
C VAL A 195 -2.39 7.31 9.09
N PRO A 196 -3.54 7.67 8.49
CA PRO A 196 -3.56 8.58 7.36
C PRO A 196 -3.16 9.99 7.76
N ALA A 197 -2.37 10.65 6.90
CA ALA A 197 -2.13 12.07 7.03
C ALA A 197 -3.45 12.85 6.82
N PRO A 198 -3.63 14.04 7.44
CA PRO A 198 -4.89 14.79 7.34
C PRO A 198 -5.32 15.13 5.89
N PHE A 199 -4.37 15.30 4.99
CA PHE A 199 -4.59 15.59 3.58
C PHE A 199 -4.69 14.34 2.69
N SER A 200 -4.47 13.14 3.25
CA SER A 200 -4.49 11.90 2.49
C SER A 200 -5.82 11.73 1.75
N PRO A 201 -5.81 11.45 0.43
CA PRO A 201 -7.04 11.16 -0.30
C PRO A 201 -7.73 9.86 0.17
N LEU A 202 -6.95 8.88 0.62
CA LEU A 202 -7.40 7.71 1.37
C LEU A 202 -7.18 7.97 2.87
N ARG A 203 -8.24 8.30 3.62
CA ARG A 203 -8.15 8.63 5.06
C ARG A 203 -9.27 8.07 5.91
#